data_AF-A0A0R1VI74-F1
#
_entry.id   AF-A0A0R1VI74-F1
#
_cell.length_a   1.000
_cell.length_b   1.000
_cell.length_c   1.000
_cell.angle_alpha   90.00
_cell.angle_beta   90.00
_cell.angle_gamma   90.00
#
_symmetry.space_group_name_H-M   'P 1'
#
loop_
_entity.id
_entity.type
_entity.pdbx_description
1 polymer ?
#
loop_
_entity_poly.entity_id
_entity_poly.type
_entity_poly.pdbx_seq_one_letter_code
_entity_poly.pdbx_strand_id
1 'polypeptide(L)'
;MKYCQRCGRKIANETIDCPHCGIKQENPTEVENKHCKKCDQLIPVNANYCTYCGADQAFFYHDDQQKTVVPPTVTPEPAVKEKLEEDTVPNRLQKNESSRPGLIISTKLMIHDIFTISKRMGRADYWWGFLGLNLLSVAAGIIIGTLLSLVQMLDPQLTWTLYRLLLSAWLTFIYITVTTAQIRRLHDCEWSGWLILAKFIFFVGDIFIIYAMLQPQSVTQSKYTFKEKNRSNHF
;
A
#
# COMPACT_ATOMS: atom_id res chain seq x y z
N MET A 1 -33.68 33.64 10.07
CA MET A 1 -32.50 32.92 10.58
C MET A 1 -31.65 32.50 9.40
N LYS A 2 -30.33 32.68 9.47
CA LYS A 2 -29.35 32.25 8.45
C LYS A 2 -28.31 31.32 9.07
N TYR A 3 -27.51 30.63 8.27
CA TYR A 3 -26.39 29.82 8.75
C TYR A 3 -25.09 30.63 8.68
N CYS A 4 -24.19 30.43 9.65
CA CYS A 4 -22.86 31.02 9.65
C CYS A 4 -21.99 30.43 8.54
N GLN A 5 -21.41 31.30 7.72
CA GLN A 5 -20.57 30.96 6.56
C GLN A 5 -19.35 30.09 6.89
N ARG A 6 -18.86 30.12 8.14
CA ARG A 6 -17.62 29.43 8.55
C ARG A 6 -17.82 28.23 9.48
N CYS A 7 -18.87 28.23 10.31
CA CYS A 7 -19.10 27.18 11.32
C CYS A 7 -20.46 26.48 11.22
N GLY A 8 -21.29 26.81 10.23
CA GLY A 8 -22.54 26.09 9.94
C GLY A 8 -23.65 26.23 10.98
N ARG A 9 -23.47 26.97 12.07
CA ARG A 9 -24.50 27.18 13.10
C ARG A 9 -25.54 28.23 12.68
N LYS A 10 -26.79 28.07 13.12
CA LYS A 10 -27.88 29.03 12.88
C LYS A 10 -27.67 30.30 13.70
N ILE A 11 -27.83 31.46 13.06
CA ILE A 11 -27.72 32.81 13.64
C ILE A 11 -28.88 33.69 13.14
N ALA A 12 -29.09 34.87 13.75
CA ALA A 12 -30.09 35.82 13.28
C ALA A 12 -29.67 36.43 11.92
N ASN A 13 -30.64 36.94 11.15
CA ASN A 13 -30.36 37.46 9.80
C ASN A 13 -29.45 38.69 9.83
N GLU A 14 -29.68 39.58 10.80
CA GLU A 14 -28.96 40.85 11.01
C GLU A 14 -27.61 40.66 11.73
N THR A 15 -27.28 39.44 12.18
CA THR A 15 -26.00 39.16 12.83
C THR A 15 -24.83 39.41 11.85
N ILE A 16 -24.03 40.43 12.14
CA ILE A 16 -22.79 40.77 11.44
C ILE A 16 -21.67 39.82 11.87
N ASP A 17 -21.41 39.68 13.17
CA ASP A 17 -20.36 38.79 13.70
C ASP A 17 -20.95 37.56 14.39
N CYS A 18 -20.48 36.37 14.02
CA CYS A 18 -21.07 35.12 14.51
C CYS A 18 -20.74 34.88 16.01
N PRO A 19 -21.75 34.79 16.91
CA PRO A 19 -21.52 34.62 18.35
C PRO A 19 -20.90 33.27 18.76
N HIS A 20 -20.74 32.33 17.81
CA HIS A 20 -20.17 31.01 18.07
C HIS A 20 -18.73 30.83 17.55
N CYS A 21 -18.25 31.69 16.66
CA CYS A 21 -16.90 31.57 16.08
C CYS A 21 -16.21 32.91 15.79
N GLY A 22 -16.81 34.03 16.18
CA GLY A 22 -16.23 35.37 16.09
C GLY A 22 -16.07 35.95 14.67
N ILE A 23 -16.48 35.22 13.61
CA ILE A 23 -16.25 35.67 12.24
C ILE A 23 -17.38 36.58 11.73
N LYS A 24 -16.97 37.67 11.07
CA LYS A 24 -17.86 38.54 10.31
C LYS A 24 -18.50 37.78 9.15
N GLN A 25 -19.78 38.01 8.91
CA GLN A 25 -20.53 37.46 7.79
C GLN A 25 -20.47 38.40 6.59
N GLU A 26 -20.04 37.90 5.44
CA GLU A 26 -19.94 38.65 4.19
C GLU A 26 -21.31 38.73 3.50
N ASN A 27 -21.62 39.86 2.86
CA ASN A 27 -22.87 40.05 2.13
C ASN A 27 -22.68 39.68 0.65
N PRO A 28 -23.45 38.73 0.07
CA PRO A 28 -23.33 38.36 -1.34
C PRO A 28 -23.33 39.53 -2.33
N THR A 29 -24.01 40.64 -2.04
CA THR A 29 -24.05 41.78 -2.98
C THR A 29 -22.77 42.60 -3.06
N GLU A 30 -21.81 42.38 -2.14
CA GLU A 30 -20.58 43.19 -1.99
C GLU A 30 -19.30 42.42 -2.34
N VAL A 31 -19.37 41.09 -2.53
CA VAL A 31 -18.21 40.22 -2.74
C VAL A 31 -18.47 39.23 -3.89
N GLU A 32 -17.40 38.61 -4.38
CA GLU A 32 -17.49 37.53 -5.38
C GLU A 32 -18.29 36.34 -4.83
N ASN A 33 -19.14 35.76 -5.68
CA ASN A 33 -20.07 34.68 -5.31
C ASN A 33 -19.84 33.39 -6.08
N LYS A 34 -20.22 32.28 -5.45
CA LYS A 34 -20.38 30.95 -6.04
C LYS A 34 -21.80 30.44 -5.81
N HIS A 35 -22.26 29.52 -6.63
CA HIS A 35 -23.54 28.84 -6.41
C HIS A 35 -23.38 27.74 -5.35
N CYS A 36 -24.38 27.59 -4.48
CA CYS A 36 -24.41 26.54 -3.47
C CYS A 36 -24.65 25.16 -4.10
N LYS A 37 -23.74 24.20 -3.90
CA LYS A 37 -23.79 22.82 -4.43
C LYS A 37 -25.06 22.02 -4.07
N LYS A 38 -25.87 22.48 -3.09
CA LYS A 38 -27.09 21.78 -2.63
C LYS A 38 -28.40 22.49 -2.98
N CYS A 39 -28.42 23.82 -3.01
CA CYS A 39 -29.66 24.59 -3.15
C CYS A 39 -29.55 25.76 -4.15
N ASP A 40 -28.44 25.82 -4.90
CA ASP A 40 -28.16 26.74 -6.00
C ASP A 40 -28.23 28.25 -5.70
N GLN A 41 -28.43 28.62 -4.42
CA GLN A 41 -28.38 30.02 -3.97
C GLN A 41 -26.95 30.57 -4.06
N LEU A 42 -26.82 31.83 -4.47
CA LEU A 42 -25.56 32.56 -4.50
C LEU A 42 -25.05 32.82 -3.08
N ILE A 43 -23.82 32.40 -2.80
CA ILE A 43 -23.13 32.56 -1.53
C ILE A 43 -21.70 33.10 -1.78
N PRO A 44 -21.07 33.79 -0.81
CA PRO A 44 -19.70 34.28 -0.99
C PRO A 44 -18.73 33.15 -1.31
N VAL A 45 -17.73 33.42 -2.17
CA VAL A 45 -16.72 32.42 -2.56
C VAL A 45 -16.00 31.84 -1.34
N ASN A 46 -15.77 32.64 -0.29
CA ASN A 46 -15.11 32.24 0.95
C ASN A 46 -16.00 31.46 1.94
N ALA A 47 -17.30 31.28 1.65
CA ALA A 47 -18.20 30.56 2.54
C ALA A 47 -17.95 29.03 2.51
N ASN A 48 -17.60 28.45 3.66
CA ASN A 48 -17.52 27.00 3.87
C ASN A 48 -18.92 26.38 3.98
N TYR A 49 -19.88 27.09 4.56
CA TYR A 49 -21.27 26.66 4.71
C TYR A 49 -22.22 27.61 3.97
N CYS A 50 -23.23 27.06 3.31
CA CYS A 50 -24.26 27.87 2.66
C CYS A 50 -25.12 28.59 3.70
N THR A 51 -25.22 29.92 3.60
CA THR A 51 -26.04 30.80 4.47
C THR A 51 -27.53 30.45 4.47
N TYR A 52 -28.05 29.88 3.39
CA TYR A 52 -29.46 29.57 3.20
C TYR A 52 -29.84 28.16 3.67
N CYS A 53 -29.09 27.14 3.24
CA CYS A 53 -29.43 25.73 3.51
C CYS A 53 -28.53 25.03 4.54
N GLY A 54 -27.46 25.68 5.03
CA GLY A 54 -26.54 25.15 6.04
C GLY A 54 -25.62 24.04 5.53
N ALA A 55 -25.66 23.70 4.24
CA ALA A 55 -24.83 22.65 3.68
C ALA A 55 -23.36 23.04 3.64
N ASP A 56 -22.50 22.11 4.07
CA ASP A 56 -21.05 22.19 3.88
C ASP A 56 -20.73 22.18 2.38
N GLN A 57 -19.91 23.13 1.94
CA GLN A 57 -19.47 23.29 0.56
C GLN A 57 -18.07 22.68 0.33
N ALA A 58 -17.37 22.30 1.40
CA ALA A 58 -15.99 21.79 1.36
C ALA A 58 -15.90 20.31 0.93
N PHE A 59 -17.03 19.58 0.86
CA PHE A 59 -17.04 18.21 0.34
C PHE A 59 -17.23 18.15 -1.18
N PHE A 60 -16.43 17.29 -1.80
CA PHE A 60 -16.61 16.78 -3.15
C PHE A 60 -17.18 15.36 -3.05
N TYR A 61 -18.27 15.08 -3.78
CA TYR A 61 -18.34 13.80 -4.46
C TYR A 61 -17.44 13.95 -5.69
N HIS A 62 -16.35 13.18 -5.74
CA HIS A 62 -15.63 12.97 -6.98
C HIS A 62 -16.45 12.01 -7.83
N ASP A 63 -17.15 12.58 -8.81
CA ASP A 63 -17.28 11.92 -10.10
C ASP A 63 -15.90 11.90 -10.78
N ASP A 64 -15.66 10.95 -11.68
CA ASP A 64 -14.31 10.53 -12.09
C ASP A 64 -13.46 11.65 -12.75
N GLN A 65 -12.28 11.95 -12.18
CA GLN A 65 -11.02 12.14 -12.94
C GLN A 65 -9.72 12.32 -12.11
N GLN A 66 -8.82 11.34 -12.28
CA GLN A 66 -7.33 11.37 -12.32
C GLN A 66 -6.47 12.38 -11.51
N LYS A 67 -5.53 11.80 -10.72
CA LYS A 67 -4.12 12.27 -10.42
C LYS A 67 -4.01 13.62 -9.64
N THR A 68 -2.96 13.97 -8.88
CA THR A 68 -1.53 13.58 -8.87
C THR A 68 -0.86 13.85 -7.50
N VAL A 69 0.14 13.03 -7.18
CA VAL A 69 1.26 13.12 -6.18
C VAL A 69 1.78 14.58 -5.93
N VAL A 70 2.16 15.04 -4.71
CA VAL A 70 3.52 15.02 -4.04
C VAL A 70 3.45 15.72 -2.64
N PRO A 71 4.34 15.44 -1.64
CA PRO A 71 4.21 15.86 -0.21
C PRO A 71 5.24 16.96 0.23
N PRO A 72 5.63 17.13 1.53
CA PRO A 72 4.98 17.97 2.55
C PRO A 72 5.93 19.03 3.20
N THR A 73 5.44 19.84 4.15
CA THR A 73 6.26 20.73 4.99
C THR A 73 5.93 20.61 6.49
N VAL A 74 6.96 20.57 7.35
CA VAL A 74 6.94 20.50 8.83
C VAL A 74 6.61 21.87 9.48
N THR A 75 6.35 22.05 10.79
CA THR A 75 6.50 21.28 12.08
C THR A 75 5.41 21.80 13.07
N PRO A 76 5.29 21.44 14.38
CA PRO A 76 6.01 20.46 15.22
C PRO A 76 5.12 19.45 15.99
N GLU A 77 5.78 18.55 16.74
CA GLU A 77 5.21 17.56 17.69
C GLU A 77 4.38 18.18 18.82
N PRO A 78 3.40 17.43 19.38
CA PRO A 78 3.70 16.75 20.65
C PRO A 78 3.30 15.26 20.69
N ALA A 79 3.98 14.50 21.55
CA ALA A 79 3.79 13.06 21.69
C ALA A 79 2.53 12.68 22.49
N VAL A 80 1.62 11.93 21.85
CA VAL A 80 0.63 11.08 22.54
C VAL A 80 0.61 9.71 21.87
N LYS A 81 0.65 8.65 22.68
CA LYS A 81 0.52 7.26 22.22
C LYS A 81 -0.96 6.97 21.98
N GLU A 82 -1.39 6.90 20.73
CA GLU A 82 -2.75 6.49 20.41
C GLU A 82 -2.78 5.13 19.71
N LYS A 83 -3.55 4.23 20.31
CA LYS A 83 -3.74 2.84 19.92
C LYS A 83 -4.79 2.86 18.82
N LEU A 84 -4.39 2.65 17.56
CA LEU A 84 -5.29 2.80 16.42
C LEU A 84 -6.44 1.80 16.53
N GLU A 85 -7.62 2.31 16.88
CA GLU A 85 -8.85 1.52 16.87
C GLU A 85 -9.27 1.22 15.42
N GLU A 86 -9.73 0.00 15.26
CA GLU A 86 -10.01 -0.66 13.99
C GLU A 86 -11.47 -0.42 13.63
N ASP A 87 -11.75 0.54 12.73
CA ASP A 87 -13.14 0.87 12.38
C ASP A 87 -13.42 0.90 10.87
N THR A 88 -14.24 -0.08 10.47
CA THR A 88 -15.27 -0.03 9.42
C THR A 88 -15.03 0.81 8.14
N VAL A 89 -14.10 0.38 7.28
CA VAL A 89 -14.08 0.77 5.85
C VAL A 89 -14.29 -0.45 4.95
N PRO A 90 -15.40 -0.56 4.20
CA PRO A 90 -15.60 -1.68 3.29
C PRO A 90 -14.64 -1.59 2.09
N ASN A 91 -13.74 -2.58 1.97
CA ASN A 91 -12.97 -2.91 0.77
C ASN A 91 -12.23 -1.75 0.06
N ARG A 92 -11.38 -1.01 0.78
CA ARG A 92 -10.14 -0.54 0.14
C ARG A 92 -9.17 -1.71 0.07
N LEU A 93 -8.98 -2.27 -1.14
CA LEU A 93 -7.99 -3.33 -1.40
C LEU A 93 -6.64 -2.94 -0.78
N GLN A 94 -6.18 -3.71 0.21
CA GLN A 94 -4.87 -3.45 0.82
C GLN A 94 -3.77 -3.53 -0.23
N LYS A 95 -2.94 -2.48 -0.27
CA LYS A 95 -1.89 -2.29 -1.29
C LYS A 95 -0.78 -3.35 -1.21
N ASN A 96 -0.61 -3.89 -0.02
CA ASN A 96 0.41 -4.84 0.38
C ASN A 96 -0.23 -5.81 1.39
N GLU A 97 0.30 -7.03 1.52
CA GLU A 97 -0.12 -7.95 2.60
C GLU A 97 0.49 -7.52 3.96
N SER A 98 1.59 -6.74 3.93
CA SER A 98 2.09 -6.04 5.12
C SER A 98 1.73 -4.54 5.10
N SER A 99 1.23 -4.03 6.22
CA SER A 99 0.94 -2.59 6.37
C SER A 99 2.20 -1.72 6.40
N ARG A 100 3.35 -2.32 6.81
CA ARG A 100 4.67 -1.68 6.87
C ARG A 100 5.72 -2.63 6.27
N PRO A 101 6.00 -2.55 4.96
CA PRO A 101 6.96 -3.43 4.30
C PRO A 101 8.39 -3.11 4.76
N GLY A 102 9.22 -4.16 4.87
CA GLY A 102 10.58 -4.02 5.37
C GLY A 102 11.30 -5.37 5.42
N LEU A 103 12.63 -5.33 5.47
CA LEU A 103 13.52 -6.49 5.25
C LEU A 103 13.05 -7.79 5.94
N ILE A 104 12.85 -7.78 7.26
CA ILE A 104 12.50 -8.97 8.03
C ILE A 104 11.06 -9.43 7.74
N ILE A 105 10.11 -8.50 7.75
CA ILE A 105 8.67 -8.78 7.59
C ILE A 105 8.40 -9.36 6.20
N SER A 106 8.88 -8.68 5.16
CA SER A 106 8.63 -9.06 3.77
C SER A 106 9.41 -10.32 3.37
N THR A 107 10.61 -10.56 3.91
CA THR A 107 11.34 -11.83 3.69
C THR A 107 10.63 -13.00 4.36
N LYS A 108 10.19 -12.84 5.61
CA LYS A 108 9.38 -13.85 6.32
C LYS A 108 8.10 -14.18 5.54
N LEU A 109 7.41 -13.16 5.03
CA LEU A 109 6.19 -13.31 4.22
C LEU A 109 6.46 -14.02 2.88
N MET A 110 7.58 -13.70 2.23
CA MET A 110 7.96 -14.36 0.98
C MET A 110 8.26 -15.85 1.17
N ILE A 111 8.95 -16.22 2.26
CA ILE A 111 9.29 -17.62 2.61
C ILE A 111 8.05 -18.39 3.10
N HIS A 112 7.23 -17.78 3.97
CA HIS A 112 6.01 -18.41 4.51
C HIS A 112 5.05 -18.87 3.39
N ASP A 113 4.95 -18.07 2.34
CA ASP A 113 4.04 -18.29 1.22
C ASP A 113 4.75 -18.88 -0.02
N ILE A 114 5.88 -19.58 0.16
CA ILE A 114 6.66 -20.22 -0.93
C ILE A 114 5.83 -21.13 -1.86
N PHE A 115 4.78 -21.77 -1.34
CA PHE A 115 3.85 -22.62 -2.10
C PHE A 115 2.46 -21.99 -2.34
N THR A 116 2.26 -20.72 -1.96
CA THR A 116 0.95 -20.05 -2.09
C THR A 116 0.93 -19.12 -3.30
N ILE A 117 0.30 -19.57 -4.39
CA ILE A 117 0.31 -18.88 -5.69
C ILE A 117 -0.92 -17.94 -5.87
N SER A 118 -2.02 -18.20 -5.15
CA SER A 118 -3.32 -17.52 -5.33
C SER A 118 -3.44 -16.13 -4.68
N LYS A 119 -2.42 -15.67 -3.94
CA LYS A 119 -2.36 -14.33 -3.33
C LYS A 119 -1.78 -13.29 -4.29
N ARG A 120 -2.00 -12.00 -3.98
CA ARG A 120 -1.16 -10.89 -4.48
C ARG A 120 0.08 -10.73 -3.59
N MET A 121 1.05 -9.97 -4.05
CA MET A 121 2.11 -9.42 -3.20
C MET A 121 2.43 -8.01 -3.68
N GLY A 122 2.54 -7.05 -2.76
CA GLY A 122 2.77 -5.66 -3.13
C GLY A 122 4.22 -5.39 -3.58
N ARG A 123 4.44 -4.31 -4.33
CA ARG A 123 5.76 -3.97 -4.88
C ARG A 123 6.85 -3.83 -3.81
N ALA A 124 6.54 -3.18 -2.69
CA ALA A 124 7.51 -2.95 -1.63
C ALA A 124 7.85 -4.26 -0.90
N ASP A 125 6.87 -5.14 -0.65
CA ASP A 125 7.12 -6.46 -0.09
C ASP A 125 7.98 -7.33 -1.01
N TYR A 126 7.74 -7.29 -2.33
CA TYR A 126 8.58 -8.00 -3.30
C TYR A 126 10.05 -7.59 -3.20
N TRP A 127 10.36 -6.29 -3.28
CA TRP A 127 11.75 -5.83 -3.31
C TRP A 127 12.47 -5.99 -1.95
N TRP A 128 11.78 -5.77 -0.83
CA TRP A 128 12.34 -6.04 0.50
C TRP A 128 12.55 -7.53 0.76
N GLY A 129 11.60 -8.38 0.35
CA GLY A 129 11.72 -9.83 0.45
C GLY A 129 12.84 -10.38 -0.43
N PHE A 130 12.94 -9.90 -1.67
CA PHE A 130 14.03 -10.26 -2.59
C PHE A 130 15.39 -9.86 -2.02
N LEU A 131 15.54 -8.63 -1.50
CA LEU A 131 16.77 -8.17 -0.87
C LEU A 131 17.17 -9.04 0.33
N GLY A 132 16.22 -9.33 1.23
CA GLY A 132 16.50 -10.15 2.41
C GLY A 132 16.77 -11.63 2.09
N LEU A 133 16.19 -12.18 1.02
CA LEU A 133 16.51 -13.52 0.53
C LEU A 133 17.93 -13.60 -0.07
N ASN A 134 18.37 -12.55 -0.77
CA ASN A 134 19.76 -12.44 -1.23
C ASN A 134 20.73 -12.34 -0.04
N LEU A 135 20.42 -11.51 0.97
CA LEU A 135 21.24 -11.39 2.17
C LEU A 135 21.29 -12.71 2.98
N LEU A 136 20.16 -13.41 3.09
CA LEU A 136 20.08 -14.74 3.67
C LEU A 136 20.94 -15.76 2.89
N SER A 137 21.00 -15.64 1.55
CA SER A 137 21.86 -16.49 0.71
C SER A 137 23.35 -16.24 0.92
N VAL A 138 23.76 -14.99 1.17
CA VAL A 138 25.15 -14.67 1.56
C VAL A 138 25.49 -15.32 2.91
N ALA A 139 24.61 -15.16 3.91
CA ALA A 139 24.81 -15.77 5.23
C ALA A 139 24.85 -17.31 5.15
N ALA A 140 23.91 -17.93 4.43
CA ALA A 140 23.89 -19.38 4.21
C ALA A 140 25.13 -19.87 3.44
N GLY A 141 25.61 -19.12 2.45
CA GLY A 141 26.84 -19.43 1.71
C GLY A 141 28.08 -19.44 2.60
N ILE A 142 28.20 -18.49 3.53
CA ILE A 142 29.31 -18.45 4.51
C ILE A 142 29.23 -19.65 5.47
N ILE A 143 28.03 -19.99 5.97
CA ILE A 143 27.83 -21.13 6.88
C ILE A 143 28.12 -22.46 6.16
N ILE A 144 27.57 -22.67 4.98
CA ILE A 144 27.79 -23.88 4.18
C ILE A 144 29.27 -23.99 3.77
N GLY A 145 29.90 -22.88 3.36
CA GLY A 145 31.31 -22.84 2.99
C GLY A 145 32.24 -23.22 4.15
N THR A 146 32.03 -22.64 5.34
CA THR A 146 32.84 -22.96 6.53
C THR A 146 32.64 -24.41 6.99
N LEU A 147 31.40 -24.93 6.99
CA LEU A 147 31.13 -26.34 7.29
C LEU A 147 31.79 -27.29 6.29
N LEU A 148 31.73 -26.99 4.98
CA LEU A 148 32.39 -27.80 3.95
C LEU A 148 33.91 -27.75 4.07
N SER A 149 34.50 -26.62 4.44
CA SER A 149 35.95 -26.52 4.72
C SER A 149 36.39 -27.42 5.89
N LEU A 150 35.56 -27.58 6.91
CA LEU A 150 35.83 -28.51 8.01
C LEU A 150 35.71 -29.98 7.56
N VAL A 151 34.67 -30.33 6.78
CA VAL A 151 34.52 -31.69 6.23
C VAL A 151 35.67 -32.02 5.28
N GLN A 152 36.18 -31.06 4.50
CA GLN A 152 37.31 -31.22 3.59
C GLN A 152 38.61 -31.66 4.29
N MET A 153 38.76 -31.36 5.59
CA MET A 153 39.90 -31.81 6.41
C MET A 153 39.73 -33.24 6.95
N LEU A 154 38.50 -33.76 6.99
CA LEU A 154 38.16 -35.09 7.51
C LEU A 154 37.95 -36.11 6.40
N ASP A 155 37.17 -35.77 5.37
CA ASP A 155 36.88 -36.58 4.20
C ASP A 155 36.78 -35.71 2.92
N PRO A 156 37.85 -35.69 2.10
CA PRO A 156 37.86 -35.01 0.80
C PRO A 156 36.83 -35.53 -0.22
N GLN A 157 36.44 -36.80 -0.17
CA GLN A 157 35.53 -37.41 -1.15
C GLN A 157 34.06 -37.07 -0.83
N LEU A 158 33.70 -37.10 0.46
CA LEU A 158 32.37 -36.72 0.92
C LEU A 158 32.07 -35.23 0.63
N THR A 159 33.07 -34.36 0.74
CA THR A 159 32.94 -32.90 0.58
C THR A 159 32.31 -32.50 -0.75
N TRP A 160 32.73 -33.09 -1.87
CA TRP A 160 32.16 -32.77 -3.20
C TRP A 160 30.69 -33.19 -3.33
N THR A 161 30.32 -34.31 -2.70
CA THR A 161 28.95 -34.82 -2.71
C THR A 161 28.03 -33.91 -1.87
N LEU A 162 28.48 -33.55 -0.67
CA LEU A 162 27.76 -32.61 0.20
C LEU A 162 27.64 -31.22 -0.42
N TYR A 163 28.70 -30.69 -1.04
CA TYR A 163 28.65 -29.41 -1.74
C TYR A 163 27.57 -29.38 -2.82
N ARG A 164 27.53 -30.39 -3.71
CA ARG A 164 26.51 -30.47 -4.76
C ARG A 164 25.10 -30.59 -4.20
N LEU A 165 24.91 -31.39 -3.14
CA LEU A 165 23.60 -31.60 -2.51
C LEU A 165 23.11 -30.32 -1.82
N LEU A 166 23.94 -29.69 -0.99
CA LEU A 166 23.59 -28.45 -0.28
C LEU A 166 23.36 -27.28 -1.24
N LEU A 167 24.21 -27.13 -2.26
CA LEU A 167 24.06 -26.06 -3.27
C LEU A 167 22.80 -26.26 -4.10
N SER A 168 22.53 -27.48 -4.59
CA SER A 168 21.33 -27.75 -5.40
C SER A 168 20.04 -27.60 -4.60
N ALA A 169 20.03 -28.03 -3.33
CA ALA A 169 18.92 -27.79 -2.41
C ALA A 169 18.69 -26.27 -2.18
N TRP A 170 19.75 -25.51 -1.92
CA TRP A 170 19.66 -24.06 -1.71
C TRP A 170 19.16 -23.33 -2.96
N LEU A 171 19.75 -23.60 -4.13
CA LEU A 171 19.34 -22.99 -5.40
C LEU A 171 17.89 -23.33 -5.75
N THR A 172 17.43 -24.56 -5.48
CA THR A 172 16.04 -24.98 -5.69
C THR A 172 15.09 -24.21 -4.77
N PHE A 173 15.42 -24.08 -3.48
CA PHE A 173 14.65 -23.28 -2.53
C PHE A 173 14.53 -21.81 -2.96
N ILE A 174 15.63 -21.19 -3.35
CA ILE A 174 15.65 -19.79 -3.85
C ILE A 174 14.82 -19.67 -5.13
N TYR A 175 15.01 -20.57 -6.09
CA TYR A 175 14.33 -20.52 -7.38
C TYR A 175 12.80 -20.64 -7.24
N ILE A 176 12.31 -21.57 -6.40
CA ILE A 176 10.88 -21.71 -6.11
C ILE A 176 10.37 -20.46 -5.40
N THR A 177 11.06 -19.99 -4.35
CA THR A 177 10.64 -18.79 -3.58
C THR A 177 10.49 -17.56 -4.48
N VAL A 178 11.50 -17.26 -5.30
CA VAL A 178 11.49 -16.10 -6.21
C VAL A 178 10.44 -16.28 -7.31
N THR A 179 10.28 -17.48 -7.86
CA THR A 179 9.30 -17.72 -8.94
C THR A 179 7.85 -17.63 -8.42
N THR A 180 7.53 -18.18 -7.24
CA THR A 180 6.22 -17.98 -6.61
C THR A 180 5.97 -16.50 -6.28
N ALA A 181 6.98 -15.79 -5.78
CA ALA A 181 6.91 -14.35 -5.53
C ALA A 181 6.62 -13.53 -6.81
N GLN A 182 7.27 -13.88 -7.93
CA GLN A 182 7.02 -13.28 -9.24
C GLN A 182 5.60 -13.54 -9.75
N ILE A 183 5.06 -14.76 -9.59
CA ILE A 183 3.67 -15.06 -9.95
C ILE A 183 2.68 -14.24 -9.11
N ARG A 184 2.91 -14.12 -7.79
CA ARG A 184 2.08 -13.26 -6.91
C ARG A 184 2.12 -11.78 -7.32
N ARG A 185 3.24 -11.28 -7.85
CA ARG A 185 3.35 -9.92 -8.42
C ARG A 185 2.68 -9.78 -9.79
N LEU A 186 2.69 -10.80 -10.64
CA LEU A 186 1.89 -10.82 -11.88
C LEU A 186 0.39 -10.73 -11.55
N HIS A 187 -0.09 -11.48 -10.56
CA HIS A 187 -1.47 -11.39 -10.06
C HIS A 187 -1.81 -10.03 -9.42
N ASP A 188 -0.83 -9.35 -8.81
CA ASP A 188 -0.97 -7.98 -8.28
C ASP A 188 -1.14 -6.92 -9.39
N CYS A 189 -0.57 -7.18 -10.57
CA CYS A 189 -0.79 -6.40 -11.80
C CYS A 189 -2.04 -6.86 -12.58
N GLU A 190 -2.83 -7.80 -12.03
CA GLU A 190 -3.99 -8.45 -12.65
C GLU A 190 -3.68 -9.23 -13.96
N TRP A 191 -2.40 -9.51 -14.19
CA TRP A 191 -1.94 -10.35 -15.30
C TRP A 191 -2.04 -11.83 -14.95
N SER A 192 -2.04 -12.71 -15.95
CA SER A 192 -2.08 -14.15 -15.72
C SER A 192 -0.72 -14.66 -15.20
N GLY A 193 -0.75 -15.49 -14.16
CA GLY A 193 0.45 -16.13 -13.62
C GLY A 193 1.23 -16.97 -14.65
N TRP A 194 0.55 -17.44 -15.70
CA TRP A 194 1.15 -18.14 -16.84
C TRP A 194 2.23 -17.33 -17.57
N LEU A 195 2.22 -15.99 -17.50
CA LEU A 195 3.28 -15.15 -18.07
C LEU A 195 4.65 -15.39 -17.43
N ILE A 196 4.73 -16.10 -16.29
CA ILE A 196 6.00 -16.55 -15.71
C ILE A 196 6.79 -17.48 -16.67
N LEU A 197 6.11 -18.17 -17.59
CA LEU A 197 6.76 -19.00 -18.61
C LEU A 197 7.61 -18.17 -19.58
N ALA A 198 7.43 -16.84 -19.64
CA ALA A 198 8.30 -15.96 -20.41
C ALA A 198 9.79 -16.13 -20.03
N LYS A 199 10.11 -16.51 -18.78
CA LYS A 199 11.49 -16.80 -18.31
C LYS A 199 12.22 -17.87 -19.13
N PHE A 200 11.51 -18.75 -19.83
CA PHE A 200 12.13 -19.73 -20.73
C PHE A 200 12.57 -19.13 -22.08
N ILE A 201 12.16 -17.90 -22.40
CA ILE A 201 12.67 -17.12 -23.53
C ILE A 201 13.96 -16.44 -23.08
N PHE A 202 15.10 -16.98 -23.49
CA PHE A 202 16.43 -16.52 -23.07
C PHE A 202 16.60 -15.00 -23.18
N PHE A 203 17.06 -14.37 -22.09
CA PHE A 203 17.31 -12.92 -21.93
C PHE A 203 16.06 -12.02 -22.00
N VAL A 204 15.25 -12.12 -23.05
CA VAL A 204 14.02 -11.30 -23.24
C VAL A 204 12.99 -11.58 -22.15
N GLY A 205 12.88 -12.85 -21.72
CA GLY A 205 11.99 -13.29 -20.66
C GLY A 205 12.25 -12.62 -19.32
N ASP A 206 13.52 -12.59 -18.88
CA ASP A 206 13.90 -11.97 -17.62
C ASP A 206 13.70 -10.46 -17.64
N ILE A 207 14.00 -9.79 -18.77
CA ILE A 207 13.72 -8.35 -18.95
C ILE A 207 12.21 -8.07 -18.82
N PHE A 208 11.37 -8.87 -19.47
CA PHE A 208 9.92 -8.76 -19.35
C PHE A 208 9.43 -8.95 -17.91
N ILE A 209 9.95 -9.95 -17.18
CA ILE A 209 9.59 -10.18 -15.79
C ILE A 209 10.09 -9.05 -14.88
N ILE A 210 11.30 -8.53 -15.06
CA ILE A 210 11.81 -7.36 -14.30
C ILE A 210 10.90 -6.15 -14.53
N TYR A 211 10.53 -5.88 -15.79
CA TYR A 211 9.57 -4.82 -16.12
C TYR A 211 8.22 -5.02 -15.41
N ALA A 212 7.69 -6.25 -15.39
CA ALA A 212 6.48 -6.60 -14.65
C ALA A 212 6.62 -6.38 -13.13
N MET A 213 7.78 -6.71 -12.54
CA MET A 213 8.04 -6.52 -11.10
C MET A 213 8.11 -5.04 -10.68
N LEU A 214 8.35 -4.12 -11.62
CA LEU A 214 8.35 -2.66 -11.36
C LEU A 214 6.97 -2.01 -11.44
N GLN A 215 6.02 -2.64 -12.15
CA GLN A 215 4.68 -2.08 -12.39
C GLN A 215 3.93 -1.73 -11.10
N PRO A 216 3.09 -0.67 -11.11
CA PRO A 216 2.15 -0.42 -10.03
C PRO A 216 1.12 -1.56 -9.95
N GLN A 217 0.58 -1.78 -8.75
CA GLN A 217 -0.56 -2.66 -8.54
C GLN A 217 -1.78 -2.18 -9.33
N SER A 218 -2.52 -3.11 -9.93
CA SER A 218 -3.84 -2.83 -10.49
C SER A 218 -4.93 -3.04 -9.44
N VAL A 219 -5.96 -2.21 -9.51
CA VAL A 219 -7.11 -2.19 -8.58
C VAL A 219 -8.43 -2.39 -9.35
N THR A 220 -8.34 -2.71 -10.65
CA THR A 220 -9.48 -2.72 -11.58
C THR A 220 -10.31 -3.99 -11.46
N GLN A 221 -9.68 -5.14 -11.20
CA GLN A 221 -10.34 -6.44 -11.08
C GLN A 221 -9.92 -7.14 -9.79
N SER A 222 -10.85 -7.22 -8.83
CA SER A 222 -10.69 -7.88 -7.52
C SER A 222 -10.54 -9.42 -7.58
N LYS A 223 -10.14 -9.99 -8.73
CA LYS A 223 -10.00 -11.42 -9.00
C LYS A 223 -9.08 -12.18 -8.04
N TYR A 224 -7.93 -11.58 -7.72
CA TYR A 224 -6.89 -12.17 -6.84
C TYR A 224 -6.87 -11.52 -5.45
N THR A 225 -8.02 -11.09 -4.93
CA THR A 225 -8.07 -10.33 -3.66
C THR A 225 -7.68 -11.17 -2.45
N PHE A 226 -6.99 -10.56 -1.49
CA PHE A 226 -6.78 -11.14 -0.17
C PHE A 226 -8.16 -11.40 0.48
N LYS A 227 -8.54 -12.67 0.64
CA LYS A 227 -9.61 -13.00 1.59
C LYS A 227 -9.04 -12.84 2.98
N GLU A 228 -9.56 -11.88 3.74
CA GLU A 228 -9.27 -11.79 5.16
C GLU A 228 -9.65 -13.11 5.82
N LYS A 229 -8.66 -13.76 6.46
CA LYS A 229 -8.95 -14.90 7.31
C LYS A 229 -9.60 -14.34 8.57
N ASN A 230 -10.94 -14.36 8.58
CA ASN A 230 -11.77 -13.86 9.66
C ASN A 230 -11.29 -14.47 10.99
N ARG A 231 -10.53 -13.69 11.77
CA ARG A 231 -10.05 -14.10 13.09
C ARG A 231 -11.17 -13.83 14.07
N SER A 232 -12.13 -14.77 14.13
CA SER A 232 -13.03 -14.87 15.27
C SER A 232 -12.18 -14.95 16.54
N ASN A 233 -12.28 -13.93 17.39
CA ASN A 233 -11.53 -13.85 18.64
C ASN A 233 -11.84 -15.08 19.49
N HIS A 234 -10.88 -16.01 19.58
CA HIS A 234 -10.86 -16.97 20.67
C HIS A 234 -10.34 -16.25 21.90
N PHE A 235 -11.29 -15.96 22.80
CA PHE A 235 -11.07 -15.55 24.19
C PHE A 235 -10.30 -16.64 24.96
#